data_AF-A0A964MYZ2-F1
#
_entry.id   AF-A0A964MYZ2-F1
#
_cell.length_a   1.000
_cell.length_b   1.000
_cell.length_c   1.000
_cell.angle_alpha   90.00
_cell.angle_beta   90.00
_cell.angle_gamma   90.00
#
_symmetry.space_group_name_H-M   'P 1'
#
loop_
_entity.id
_entity.type
_entity.pdbx_description
1 polymer ?
#
loop_
_entity_poly.entity_id
_entity_poly.type
_entity_poly.pdbx_seq_one_letter_code
_entity_poly.pdbx_strand_id
1 'polypeptide(L)' 'MLRTAAIIGLFPLLLLASPASALTKAQKMETCKFGADDQKLTGAKRKTFMDKCMSNRDDKRGPAERK' A
#
# COMPACT_ATOMS: atom_id res chain seq x y z
N MET A 1 14.91 -20.82 -36.60
CA MET A 1 13.55 -20.41 -36.18
C MET A 1 12.53 -21.55 -36.37
N LEU A 2 12.82 -22.79 -35.93
CA LEU A 2 11.88 -23.91 -36.04
C LEU A 2 11.88 -24.84 -34.79
N ARG A 3 12.58 -24.45 -33.72
CA ARG A 3 12.64 -25.22 -32.45
C ARG A 3 11.94 -24.55 -31.27
N THR A 4 11.44 -23.34 -31.45
CA THR A 4 10.75 -22.57 -30.40
C THR A 4 9.23 -22.69 -30.45
N ALA A 5 8.67 -23.43 -31.42
CA ALA A 5 7.23 -23.53 -31.65
C ALA A 5 6.50 -24.57 -30.75
N ALA A 6 7.22 -25.35 -29.94
CA ALA A 6 6.62 -26.40 -29.10
C ALA A 6 6.46 -26.04 -27.61
N ILE A 7 6.65 -24.77 -27.24
CA ILE A 7 6.56 -24.30 -25.83
C ILE A 7 5.45 -23.25 -25.65
N ILE A 8 4.49 -23.18 -26.58
CA ILE A 8 3.41 -22.17 -26.58
C ILE A 8 2.06 -22.76 -26.10
N GLY A 9 1.99 -24.07 -25.82
CA GLY A 9 0.72 -24.77 -25.56
C GLY A 9 0.30 -25.02 -24.10
N LEU A 10 1.19 -24.86 -23.10
CA LEU A 10 0.88 -25.25 -21.70
C LEU A 10 1.37 -24.23 -20.67
N PHE A 11 1.51 -22.95 -21.04
CA PHE A 11 2.04 -21.92 -20.14
C PHE A 11 1.27 -20.58 -20.11
N PRO A 12 -0.05 -20.47 -20.36
CA PRO A 12 -0.75 -19.22 -20.05
C PRO A 12 -1.50 -19.24 -18.70
N LEU A 13 -1.36 -20.27 -17.85
CA LEU A 13 -2.09 -20.35 -16.57
C LEU A 13 -1.26 -19.99 -15.32
N LEU A 14 -0.21 -19.16 -15.45
CA LEU A 14 0.69 -18.82 -14.34
C LEU A 14 0.94 -17.31 -14.16
N LEU A 15 0.01 -16.44 -14.55
CA LEU A 15 0.17 -14.98 -14.46
C LEU A 15 -0.80 -14.25 -13.51
N LEU A 16 -1.58 -14.96 -12.67
CA LEU A 16 -2.47 -14.31 -11.69
C LEU A 16 -1.90 -14.18 -10.26
N ALA A 17 -0.63 -14.49 -10.02
CA ALA A 17 -0.02 -14.24 -8.71
C ALA A 17 0.49 -12.80 -8.61
N SER A 18 -0.42 -11.81 -8.57
CA SER A 18 -0.10 -10.46 -8.10
C SER A 18 0.28 -10.56 -6.62
N PRO A 19 1.54 -10.30 -6.24
CA PRO A 19 1.91 -10.33 -4.84
C PRO A 19 1.30 -9.07 -4.22
N ALA A 20 0.19 -9.22 -3.49
CA ALA A 20 -0.40 -8.18 -2.64
C ALA A 20 0.55 -7.90 -1.47
N SER A 21 1.69 -7.29 -1.77
CA SER A 21 2.85 -7.23 -0.89
C SER A 21 3.19 -5.79 -0.58
N ALA A 22 3.00 -5.46 0.70
CA ALA A 22 3.51 -4.27 1.38
C ALA A 22 3.23 -2.93 0.69
N LEU A 23 2.30 -2.15 1.27
CA LEU A 23 2.20 -0.72 0.98
C LEU A 23 3.59 -0.10 1.09
N THR A 24 4.10 0.43 -0.01
CA THR A 24 5.37 1.17 0.00
C THR A 24 5.20 2.39 0.90
N LYS A 25 6.30 2.87 1.50
CA LYS A 25 6.26 4.08 2.34
C LYS A 25 5.62 5.27 1.61
N ALA A 26 5.84 5.38 0.29
CA ALA A 26 5.23 6.41 -0.55
C ALA A 26 3.70 6.27 -0.63
N GLN A 27 3.16 5.06 -0.83
CA GLN A 27 1.72 4.86 -0.84
C GLN A 27 1.08 5.11 0.51
N LYS A 28 1.74 4.70 1.60
CA LYS A 28 1.30 5.01 2.96
C LYS A 28 1.22 6.54 3.17
N MET A 29 2.17 7.30 2.64
CA MET A 29 2.20 8.76 2.79
C MET A 29 1.01 9.42 2.08
N GLU A 30 0.69 8.98 0.87
CA GLU A 30 -0.51 9.42 0.13
C GLU A 30 -1.79 9.16 0.91
N THR A 31 -1.97 7.93 1.42
CA THR A 31 -3.14 7.59 2.25
C THR A 31 -3.24 8.46 3.49
N CYS A 32 -2.11 8.72 4.17
CA CYS A 32 -2.08 9.62 5.30
C CYS A 32 -2.45 11.06 4.87
N LYS A 33 -1.97 11.56 3.73
CA LYS A 33 -2.26 12.93 3.29
C LYS A 33 -3.75 13.10 3.03
N PHE A 34 -4.36 12.14 2.35
CA PHE A 34 -5.79 12.09 2.12
C PHE A 34 -6.58 12.11 3.43
N GLY A 35 -6.24 11.24 4.39
CA GLY A 35 -6.92 11.20 5.70
C GLY A 35 -6.74 12.49 6.52
N ALA A 36 -5.66 13.24 6.32
CA ALA A 36 -5.46 14.54 6.95
C ALA A 36 -6.31 15.64 6.29
N ASP A 37 -6.46 15.61 4.96
CA ASP A 37 -7.28 16.55 4.20
C ASP A 37 -8.79 16.32 4.44
N ASP A 38 -9.22 15.06 4.48
CA ASP A 38 -10.60 14.69 4.82
C ASP A 38 -11.03 15.22 6.19
N GLN A 39 -10.14 15.09 7.19
CA GLN A 39 -10.30 15.67 8.52
C GLN A 39 -10.01 17.17 8.58
N LYS A 40 -9.71 17.82 7.44
CA LYS A 40 -9.39 19.25 7.32
C LYS A 40 -8.30 19.70 8.32
N LEU A 41 -7.33 18.83 8.57
CA LEU A 41 -6.25 19.09 9.52
C LEU A 41 -5.24 20.06 8.91
N THR A 42 -4.96 21.13 9.66
CA THR A 42 -3.96 22.15 9.30
C THR A 42 -2.96 22.36 10.42
N GLY A 43 -1.80 22.94 10.08
CA GLY A 43 -0.74 23.29 11.03
C GLY A 43 -0.27 22.11 11.90
N ALA A 44 -0.15 22.35 13.21
CA ALA A 44 0.35 21.36 14.17
C ALA A 44 -0.48 20.07 14.21
N LYS A 45 -1.80 20.16 13.96
CA LYS A 45 -2.70 18.99 13.93
C LYS A 45 -2.38 18.07 12.75
N ARG A 46 -2.12 18.64 11.57
CA ARG A 46 -1.71 17.88 10.37
C ARG A 46 -0.40 17.16 10.60
N LYS A 47 0.60 17.86 11.16
CA LYS A 47 1.92 17.28 11.44
C LYS A 47 1.81 16.10 12.41
N THR A 48 1.08 16.27 13.52
CA THR A 48 0.87 15.20 14.52
C THR A 48 0.16 13.99 13.92
N PHE A 49 -0.83 14.22 13.06
CA PHE A 49 -1.51 13.15 12.34
C PHE A 49 -0.57 12.42 11.37
N MET A 50 0.22 13.17 10.59
CA MET A 50 1.23 12.61 9.67
C MET A 50 2.25 11.74 10.41
N ASP A 51 2.81 12.20 11.52
CA ASP A 51 3.76 11.44 12.35
C ASP A 51 3.14 10.14 12.88
N LYS A 52 1.93 10.23 13.44
CA LYS A 52 1.19 9.05 13.92
C LYS A 52 0.87 8.07 12.79
N CYS A 53 0.46 8.59 11.63
CA CYS A 53 0.10 7.78 10.49
C CYS A 53 1.33 7.10 9.86
N MET A 54 2.46 7.81 9.77
CA MET A 54 3.69 7.29 9.16
C MET A 54 4.47 6.34 10.07
N SER A 55 4.28 6.41 11.39
CA SER A 55 4.91 5.51 12.36
C SER A 55 4.70 4.03 12.00
N ASN A 56 5.75 3.23 12.11
CA ASN A 56 5.64 1.78 12.01
C ASN A 56 4.90 1.27 13.25
N ARG A 57 3.58 1.14 13.12
CA ARG A 57 2.80 0.24 13.96
C ARG A 57 2.90 -1.11 13.25
N ASP A 58 3.74 -2.01 13.76
CA ASP A 58 3.78 -3.40 13.34
C ASP A 58 2.46 -4.07 13.70
N ASP A 59 1.39 -3.84 12.93
CA ASP A 59 0.19 -4.67 13.08
C ASP A 59 -0.76 -4.69 11.89
N LYS A 60 -1.38 -5.86 11.72
CA LYS A 60 -2.46 -6.16 10.78
C LYS A 60 -3.75 -5.55 11.33
N ARG A 61 -3.96 -4.26 11.07
CA ARG A 61 -5.24 -3.54 11.21
C ARG A 61 -5.96 -3.66 12.58
N GLY A 62 -5.76 -2.67 13.45
CA GLY A 62 -6.80 -2.14 14.37
C GLY A 62 -6.29 -1.52 15.68
N PRO A 63 -7.08 -0.68 16.39
CA PRO A 63 -8.03 0.32 15.93
C PRO A 63 -7.45 1.75 16.03
N ALA A 64 -7.94 2.63 15.15
CA ALA A 64 -7.70 4.06 15.22
C ALA A 64 -8.62 4.70 16.26
N GLU A 65 -8.33 4.53 17.56
CA GLU A 65 -8.87 5.39 18.61
C GLU A 65 -8.08 5.16 19.88
N ARG A 66 -7.32 6.17 20.33
CA ARG A 66 -6.84 6.28 21.72
C ARG A 66 -6.54 7.75 22.04
N LYS A 67 -7.62 8.38 22.52
CA LYS A 67 -7.70 9.49 23.47
C LYS A 67 -7.28 10.88 23.01
#